data_AF-A0A9D8P1S6-F1
#
_entry.id   AF-A0A9D8P1S6-F1
#
_cell.length_a   1.000
_cell.length_b   1.000
_cell.length_c   1.000
_cell.angle_alpha   90.00
_cell.angle_beta   90.00
_cell.angle_gamma   90.00
#
_symmetry.space_group_name_H-M   'P 1'
#
loop_
_entity.id
_entity.type
_entity.pdbx_description
1 polymer ?
#
loop_
_entity_poly.entity_id
_entity_poly.type
_entity_poly.pdbx_seq_one_letter_code
_entity_poly.pdbx_strand_id
1 'polypeptide(L)'
;MLALSAGCVSDGTLLEENAAVALRSARFQARQDLDCPGAVVNVLSEKEVPGAPWGYLYSDYRIRAEGCGSTAFYDVECRDESLCDVKRVQP
;
A
#
# COMPACT_ATOMS: atom_id res chain seq x y z
N MET A 1 13.14 14.99 39.15
CA MET A 1 12.76 13.87 38.27
C MET A 1 12.84 14.36 36.84
N LEU A 2 13.91 14.02 36.11
CA LEU A 2 13.99 14.27 34.67
C LEU A 2 13.27 13.11 33.98
N ALA A 3 12.09 13.39 33.41
CA ALA A 3 11.41 12.47 32.51
C ALA A 3 12.06 12.61 31.12
N LEU A 4 12.95 11.68 30.79
CA LEU A 4 13.42 11.47 29.41
C LEU A 4 12.27 10.80 28.66
N SER A 5 11.44 11.60 27.98
CA SER A 5 10.56 11.09 26.93
C SER A 5 11.46 10.64 25.77
N ALA A 6 11.86 9.37 25.79
CA ALA A 6 12.39 8.70 24.63
C ALA A 6 11.30 8.72 23.55
N GLY A 7 11.33 9.72 22.68
CA GLY A 7 10.62 9.66 21.42
C GLY A 7 11.23 8.50 20.65
N CYS A 8 10.47 7.44 20.42
CA CYS A 8 10.81 6.49 19.38
C CYS A 8 10.79 7.27 18.07
N VAL A 9 11.96 7.75 17.64
CA VAL A 9 12.22 7.93 16.22
C VAL A 9 12.19 6.51 15.68
N SER A 10 11.01 6.09 15.22
CA SER A 10 10.94 4.92 14.35
C SER A 10 11.67 5.33 13.08
N ASP A 11 12.82 4.73 12.83
CA ASP A 11 13.40 4.73 11.49
C ASP A 11 12.38 4.01 10.59
N GLY A 12 11.48 4.80 10.00
CA GLY A 12 10.35 4.31 9.22
C GLY A 12 10.87 3.54 8.02
N THR A 13 10.39 2.31 7.85
CA THR A 13 10.69 1.53 6.64
C THR A 13 10.00 2.18 5.43
N LEU A 14 10.50 1.93 4.21
CA LEU A 14 9.86 2.43 2.99
C LEU A 14 8.40 1.92 2.90
N LEU A 15 8.12 0.75 3.49
CA LEU A 15 6.77 0.21 3.66
C LEU A 15 5.87 1.14 4.49
N GLU A 16 6.34 1.61 5.63
CA GLU A 16 5.52 2.48 6.50
C GLU A 16 5.26 3.84 5.85
N GLU A 17 6.26 4.40 5.18
CA GLU A 17 6.14 5.65 4.43
C GLU A 17 5.09 5.52 3.30
N ASN A 18 5.17 4.44 2.53
CA ASN A 18 4.33 4.28 1.33
C ASN A 18 2.94 3.67 1.60
N ALA A 19 2.70 3.05 2.76
CA ALA A 19 1.45 2.35 3.05
C ALA A 19 0.20 3.22 2.84
N ALA A 20 0.28 4.49 3.23
CA ALA A 20 -0.84 5.42 3.12
C ALA A 20 -1.19 5.74 1.66
N VAL A 21 -0.19 5.93 0.79
CA VAL A 21 -0.43 6.17 -0.64
C VAL A 21 -0.89 4.91 -1.35
N ALA A 22 -0.32 3.74 -1.00
CA ALA A 22 -0.72 2.45 -1.58
C ALA A 22 -2.21 2.16 -1.33
N LEU A 23 -2.67 2.31 -0.08
CA LEU A 23 -4.08 2.13 0.28
C LEU A 23 -5.02 3.14 -0.39
N ARG A 24 -4.61 4.40 -0.53
CA ARG A 24 -5.41 5.42 -1.22
C ARG A 24 -5.56 5.08 -2.70
N SER A 25 -4.47 4.73 -3.38
CA SER A 25 -4.44 4.37 -4.80
C SER A 25 -5.26 3.11 -5.06
N ALA A 26 -5.08 2.05 -4.26
CA ALA A 26 -5.88 0.83 -4.36
C ALA A 26 -7.37 1.10 -4.13
N ARG A 27 -7.73 1.91 -3.12
CA ARG A 27 -9.14 2.26 -2.84
C ARG A 27 -9.77 3.02 -4.01
N PHE A 28 -9.05 3.96 -4.60
CA PHE A 28 -9.52 4.71 -5.76
C PHE A 28 -9.82 3.77 -6.93
N GLN A 29 -8.89 2.89 -7.28
CA GLN A 29 -9.08 1.91 -8.34
C GLN A 29 -10.23 0.93 -8.02
N ALA A 30 -10.28 0.42 -6.78
CA ALA A 30 -11.31 -0.52 -6.35
C ALA A 30 -12.73 0.05 -6.43
N ARG A 31 -12.91 1.34 -6.12
CA ARG A 31 -14.21 2.00 -6.25
C ARG A 31 -14.71 1.99 -7.69
N GLN A 32 -13.82 2.10 -8.66
CA GLN A 32 -14.15 2.06 -10.09
C GLN A 32 -14.37 0.63 -10.57
N ASP A 33 -13.43 -0.27 -10.28
CA ASP A 33 -13.46 -1.67 -10.74
C ASP A 33 -14.64 -2.48 -10.19
N LEU A 34 -15.10 -2.13 -8.98
CA LEU A 34 -16.23 -2.78 -8.32
C LEU A 34 -17.55 -2.00 -8.49
N ASP A 35 -17.54 -0.85 -9.16
CA ASP A 35 -18.65 0.10 -9.22
C ASP A 35 -19.27 0.37 -7.83
N CYS A 36 -18.40 0.61 -6.85
CA CYS A 36 -18.77 0.64 -5.43
C CYS A 36 -18.06 1.77 -4.68
N PRO A 37 -18.71 2.93 -4.47
CA PRO A 37 -18.12 4.06 -3.73
C PRO A 37 -17.69 3.71 -2.31
N GLY A 38 -18.38 2.74 -1.69
CA GLY A 38 -18.11 2.21 -0.36
C GLY A 38 -17.03 1.13 -0.28
N ALA A 39 -16.31 0.84 -1.38
CA ALA A 39 -15.26 -0.17 -1.36
C ALA A 39 -14.20 0.13 -0.29
N VAL A 40 -13.92 -0.88 0.53
CA VAL A 40 -12.87 -0.88 1.54
C VAL A 40 -11.68 -1.72 1.07
N VAL A 41 -10.49 -1.40 1.55
CA VAL A 41 -9.24 -2.07 1.16
C VAL A 41 -8.46 -2.47 2.40
N ASN A 42 -7.80 -3.62 2.34
CA ASN A 42 -6.94 -4.16 3.38
C ASN A 42 -5.66 -4.72 2.77
N VAL A 43 -4.51 -4.44 3.39
CA VAL A 43 -3.24 -5.08 3.02
C VAL A 43 -3.29 -6.55 3.44
N LEU A 44 -2.97 -7.45 2.51
CA LEU A 44 -2.78 -8.88 2.76
C LEU A 44 -1.33 -9.23 3.04
N SER A 45 -0.40 -8.60 2.30
CA SER A 45 1.04 -8.73 2.50
C SER A 45 1.75 -7.52 1.94
N GLU A 46 2.94 -7.27 2.46
CA GLU A 46 3.82 -6.18 2.03
C GLU A 46 5.28 -6.62 2.07
N LYS A 47 6.11 -6.05 1.19
CA LYS A 47 7.55 -6.28 1.17
C LYS A 47 8.27 -5.11 0.50
N GLU A 48 9.50 -4.85 0.92
CA GLU A 48 10.42 -4.04 0.13
C GLU A 48 11.04 -4.93 -0.94
N VAL A 49 11.15 -4.40 -2.15
CA VAL A 49 11.73 -5.12 -3.27
C VAL A 49 12.85 -4.27 -3.87
N PRO A 50 14.08 -4.80 -3.91
CA PRO A 50 15.18 -4.11 -4.54
C PRO A 50 14.99 -4.15 -6.06
N GLY A 51 15.03 -2.99 -6.72
CA GLY A 51 15.13 -2.94 -8.17
C GLY A 51 16.45 -3.59 -8.61
N ALA A 52 16.41 -4.78 -9.17
CA ALA A 52 17.60 -5.48 -9.65
C ALA A 52 17.90 -5.13 -11.13
N PRO A 53 19.17 -5.08 -11.56
CA PRO A 53 20.41 -5.07 -10.76
C PRO A 53 20.84 -3.68 -10.25
N TRP A 54 20.17 -2.59 -10.67
CA TRP A 54 20.48 -1.19 -10.33
C TRP A 54 19.23 -0.28 -10.29
N GLY A 55 18.09 -0.81 -9.87
CA GLY A 55 16.83 -0.08 -9.76
C GLY A 55 16.61 0.50 -8.35
N TYR A 56 15.61 1.37 -8.24
CA TYR A 56 15.19 1.93 -6.95
C TYR A 56 14.61 0.83 -6.06
N LEU A 57 14.73 1.00 -4.74
CA LEU A 57 13.93 0.22 -3.79
C LEU A 57 12.48 0.66 -3.94
N TYR A 58 11.56 -0.29 -3.99
CA TYR A 58 10.13 -0.04 -4.00
C TYR A 58 9.44 -0.87 -2.93
N SER A 59 8.26 -0.44 -2.51
CA SER A 59 7.38 -1.17 -1.62
C SER A 59 6.26 -1.83 -2.44
N ASP A 60 6.13 -3.15 -2.34
CA ASP A 60 5.05 -3.93 -2.94
C ASP A 60 3.99 -4.25 -1.89
N TYR A 61 2.72 -4.02 -2.22
CA TYR A 61 1.57 -4.39 -1.40
C TYR A 61 0.62 -5.29 -2.19
N ARG A 62 0.23 -6.42 -1.59
CA ARG A 62 -0.94 -7.19 -2.02
C ARG A 62 -2.14 -6.67 -1.25
N ILE A 63 -3.12 -6.11 -1.94
CA ILE A 63 -4.30 -5.49 -1.33
C ILE A 63 -5.56 -6.22 -1.76
N ARG A 64 -6.42 -6.54 -0.79
CA ARG A 64 -7.78 -7.02 -1.04
C ARG A 64 -8.74 -5.85 -0.93
N ALA A 65 -9.62 -5.72 -1.92
CA ALA A 65 -10.73 -4.78 -1.87
C ALA A 65 -12.06 -5.53 -1.80
N GLU A 66 -12.99 -5.01 -1.00
CA GLU A 66 -14.34 -5.55 -0.85
C GLU A 66 -15.36 -4.43 -0.85
N GLY A 67 -16.50 -4.67 -1.49
CA GLY A 67 -17.61 -3.73 -1.51
C GLY A 67 -18.73 -4.22 -2.41
N CYS A 68 -19.98 -3.89 -2.06
CA CYS A 68 -21.15 -4.16 -2.91
C CYS A 68 -21.28 -5.64 -3.34
N GLY A 69 -20.90 -6.59 -2.44
CA GLY A 69 -20.95 -8.03 -2.71
C GLY A 69 -19.83 -8.56 -3.62
N SER A 70 -18.87 -7.72 -4.00
CA SER A 70 -17.76 -8.09 -4.88
C SER A 70 -16.41 -8.00 -4.16
N THR A 71 -15.43 -8.75 -4.67
CA THR A 71 -14.04 -8.73 -4.20
C THR A 71 -13.08 -8.56 -5.39
N ALA A 72 -12.03 -7.77 -5.19
CA ALA A 72 -10.91 -7.67 -6.11
C ALA A 72 -9.58 -7.71 -5.35
N PHE A 73 -8.52 -8.09 -6.05
CA PHE A 73 -7.16 -8.11 -5.53
C PHE A 73 -6.29 -7.19 -6.37
N TYR A 74 -5.35 -6.52 -5.72
CA TYR A 74 -4.44 -5.56 -6.33
C TYR A 74 -3.01 -5.85 -5.90
N ASP A 75 -2.10 -5.78 -6.85
CA ASP A 75 -0.69 -5.54 -6.55
C ASP A 75 -0.46 -4.04 -6.70
N VAL A 76 0.14 -3.42 -5.68
CA VAL A 76 0.48 -2.00 -5.67
C VAL A 76 1.96 -1.85 -5.43
N GLU A 77 2.65 -1.28 -6.40
CA GLU A 77 4.08 -0.99 -6.31
C GLU A 77 4.23 0.52 -6.09
N CYS A 78 4.88 0.93 -5.00
CA CYS A 78 5.17 2.34 -4.74
C CYS A 78 6.68 2.58 -4.69
N ARG A 79 7.13 3.57 -5.45
CA ARG A 79 8.52 4.04 -5.42
C ARG A 79 8.74 4.99 -4.23
N ASP A 80 7.75 5.83 -3.97
CA ASP A 80 7.73 6.84 -2.90
C ASP A 80 6.27 7.22 -2.57
N GLU A 81 6.09 8.14 -1.63
CA GLU A 81 4.77 8.57 -1.12
C GLU A 81 3.87 9.25 -2.19
N SER A 82 4.41 9.51 -3.39
CA SER A 82 3.72 10.20 -4.49
C SER A 82 3.50 9.32 -5.72
N LEU A 83 4.33 8.29 -5.92
CA LEU A 83 4.33 7.49 -7.14
C LEU A 83 4.07 6.01 -6.84
N CYS A 84 2.86 5.55 -7.18
CA CYS A 84 2.49 4.14 -7.16
C CYS A 84 1.85 3.70 -8.49
N ASP A 85 2.12 2.45 -8.88
CA ASP A 85 1.37 1.73 -9.89
C ASP A 85 0.38 0.77 -9.21
N VAL A 86 -0.82 0.63 -9.79
CA VAL A 86 -1.89 -0.22 -9.25
C VAL A 86 -2.35 -1.17 -10.33
N LYS A 87 -2.21 -2.48 -10.08
CA LYS A 87 -2.58 -3.53 -11.02
C LYS A 87 -3.60 -4.47 -10.39
N ARG A 88 -4.77 -4.60 -11.01
CA ARG A 88 -5.74 -5.63 -10.65
C ARG A 88 -5.20 -7.01 -11.01
N VAL A 89 -5.36 -7.95 -10.10
CA VAL A 89 -4.84 -9.31 -10.19
C VAL A 89 -5.89 -10.33 -9.78
N GLN A 90 -5.70 -11.57 -10.20
CA GLN A 90 -6.49 -12.70 -9.72
C GLN A 90 -5.98 -13.13 -8.33
N PRO A 91 -6.86 -13.66 -7.46
CA PRO A 91 -6.50 -14.12 -6.11
C PRO A 91 -5.26 -15.00 -6.07
#